data_AF-A0A0Q2XSG3-F1
#
_entry.id   AF-A0A0Q2XSG3-F1
#
_cell.length_a   1.000
_cell.length_b   1.000
_cell.length_c   1.000
_cell.angle_alpha   90.00
_cell.angle_beta   90.00
_cell.angle_gamma   90.00
#
_symmetry.space_group_name_H-M   'P 1'
#
loop_
_entity.id
_entity.type
_entity.pdbx_description
1 polymer ?
#
loop_
_entity_poly.entity_id
_entity_poly.type
_entity_poly.pdbx_seq_one_letter_code
_entity_poly.pdbx_strand_id
1 'polypeptide(L)'
;MKFQRFLGCAFLALMAMPAFSATLETPHYVIEVTPQCEEGNVSCDNVTYVGRAKESGKLIALKGETLHMMCQDGKTPCRFLGYHFVNGNTEYQVLENGILRVVQNAKVILEERGQWQH
;
A
#
# COMPACT_ATOMS: atom_id res chain seq x y z
N MET A 1 -6.16 7.49 -58.64
CA MET A 1 -6.72 7.26 -57.28
C MET A 1 -5.60 6.70 -56.41
N LYS A 2 -5.03 7.51 -55.51
CA LYS A 2 -3.98 7.09 -54.57
C LYS A 2 -4.64 6.74 -53.24
N PHE A 3 -4.59 5.46 -52.87
CA PHE A 3 -5.20 4.94 -51.65
C PHE A 3 -4.30 5.31 -50.46
N GLN A 4 -4.77 6.26 -49.66
CA GLN A 4 -4.08 6.77 -48.48
C GLN A 4 -4.07 5.69 -47.40
N ARG A 5 -2.90 5.10 -47.13
CA ARG A 5 -2.70 4.17 -46.02
C ARG A 5 -2.67 4.96 -44.71
N PHE A 6 -3.81 5.07 -44.03
CA PHE A 6 -3.84 5.47 -42.63
C PHE A 6 -3.26 4.31 -41.80
N LEU A 7 -2.03 4.45 -41.33
CA LEU A 7 -1.51 3.66 -40.21
C LEU A 7 -2.36 4.03 -38.99
N GLY A 8 -3.29 3.16 -38.61
CA GLY A 8 -4.05 3.30 -37.37
C GLY A 8 -3.11 3.12 -36.18
N CYS A 9 -2.79 4.22 -35.50
CA CYS A 9 -2.27 4.17 -34.13
C CYS A 9 -3.40 3.66 -33.24
N ALA A 10 -3.39 2.36 -32.93
CA ALA A 10 -4.20 1.81 -31.86
C ALA A 10 -3.71 2.40 -30.53
N PHE A 11 -4.30 3.52 -30.12
CA PHE A 11 -4.09 4.12 -28.82
C PHE A 11 -4.84 3.24 -27.80
N LEU A 12 -4.16 2.22 -27.27
CA LEU A 12 -4.67 1.42 -26.15
C LEU A 12 -4.77 2.36 -24.93
N ALA A 13 -5.94 2.96 -24.73
CA ALA A 13 -6.23 3.71 -23.52
C ALA A 13 -6.33 2.72 -22.36
N LEU A 14 -5.24 2.62 -21.58
CA LEU A 14 -5.22 1.88 -20.33
C LEU A 14 -6.18 2.60 -19.37
N MET A 15 -7.40 2.09 -19.22
CA MET A 15 -8.32 2.59 -18.20
C MET A 15 -7.71 2.28 -16.83
N ALA A 16 -7.15 3.28 -16.17
CA ALA A 16 -6.73 3.16 -14.79
C ALA A 16 -7.99 3.04 -13.93
N MET A 17 -8.14 1.91 -13.23
CA MET A 17 -9.20 1.76 -12.23
C MET A 17 -8.96 2.76 -11.09
N PRO A 18 -10.00 3.44 -10.58
CA PRO A 18 -9.87 4.27 -9.39
C PRO A 18 -9.52 3.36 -8.21
N ALA A 19 -8.31 3.50 -7.68
CA ALA A 19 -7.92 2.81 -6.46
C ALA A 19 -8.26 3.71 -5.27
N PHE A 20 -8.92 3.16 -4.25
CA PHE A 20 -9.13 3.85 -3.00
C PHE A 20 -7.78 3.97 -2.29
N SER A 21 -7.36 5.19 -1.96
CA SER A 21 -6.09 5.44 -1.29
C SER A 21 -6.36 5.97 0.11
N ALA A 22 -5.70 5.42 1.12
CA ALA A 22 -5.80 5.85 2.51
C ALA A 22 -4.47 6.48 2.94
N THR A 23 -4.53 7.62 3.62
CA THR A 23 -3.31 8.31 4.08
C THR A 23 -3.19 8.25 5.60
N LEU A 24 -2.08 7.74 6.12
CA LEU A 24 -1.70 7.85 7.52
C LEU A 24 -0.70 9.00 7.68
N GLU A 25 -1.05 9.98 8.50
CA GLU A 25 -0.14 11.06 8.85
C GLU A 25 0.40 10.88 10.27
N THR A 26 1.72 10.72 10.38
CA THR A 26 2.47 10.56 11.64
C THR A 26 3.28 11.83 11.93
N PRO A 27 3.92 11.97 13.12
CA PRO A 27 4.79 13.11 13.40
C PRO A 27 5.87 13.34 12.34
N HIS A 28 6.52 12.29 11.84
CA HIS A 28 7.66 12.43 10.94
C HIS A 28 7.42 11.92 9.51
N TYR A 29 6.32 11.20 9.26
CA TYR A 29 6.05 10.59 7.96
C TYR A 29 4.61 10.81 7.48
N VAL A 30 4.44 10.88 6.17
CA VAL A 30 3.14 10.75 5.49
C VAL A 30 3.16 9.46 4.66
N ILE A 31 2.19 8.59 4.89
CA ILE A 31 2.13 7.26 4.29
C ILE A 31 0.85 7.16 3.50
N GLU A 32 0.98 6.97 2.20
CA GLU A 32 -0.14 6.66 1.32
C GLU A 32 -0.18 5.15 1.09
N VAL A 33 -1.34 4.54 1.30
CA VAL A 33 -1.60 3.12 1.06
C VAL A 33 -2.71 2.95 0.05
N THR A 34 -2.41 2.23 -1.03
CA THR A 34 -3.34 2.04 -2.16
C THR A 34 -3.49 0.55 -2.46
N PRO A 35 -4.57 -0.11 -1.99
CA PRO A 35 -4.92 -1.47 -2.41
C PRO A 35 -5.27 -1.49 -3.90
N GLN A 36 -4.77 -2.49 -4.62
CA GLN A 36 -5.03 -2.69 -6.06
C GLN A 36 -5.74 -4.01 -6.32
N CYS A 37 -6.63 -4.38 -5.40
CA CYS A 37 -7.44 -5.57 -5.47
C CYS A 37 -8.88 -5.22 -5.81
N GLU A 38 -9.60 -6.19 -6.39
CA GLU A 38 -11.02 -6.03 -6.69
C GLU A 38 -11.84 -5.80 -5.41
N GLU A 39 -12.92 -5.03 -5.56
CA GLU A 39 -13.86 -4.77 -4.47
C GLU A 39 -14.46 -6.10 -3.96
N GLY A 40 -14.55 -6.26 -2.63
CA GLY A 40 -15.04 -7.48 -1.99
C GLY A 40 -13.96 -8.48 -1.58
N ASN A 41 -12.69 -8.26 -1.96
CA ASN A 41 -11.59 -9.08 -1.46
C ASN A 41 -11.30 -8.78 0.02
N VAL A 42 -11.42 -9.80 0.86
CA VAL A 42 -11.13 -9.70 2.31
C VAL A 42 -9.63 -9.49 2.54
N SER A 43 -8.79 -10.24 1.83
CA SER A 43 -7.34 -10.09 1.82
C SER A 43 -6.89 -9.55 0.48
N CYS A 44 -5.91 -8.65 0.48
CA CYS A 44 -5.27 -8.12 -0.71
C CYS A 44 -3.76 -8.31 -0.62
N ASP A 45 -3.17 -8.99 -1.59
CA ASP A 45 -1.74 -9.28 -1.73
C ASP A 45 -1.01 -8.27 -2.65
N ASN A 46 -1.76 -7.31 -3.22
CA ASN A 46 -1.24 -6.26 -4.08
C ASN A 46 -1.63 -4.88 -3.55
N VAL A 47 -0.88 -4.42 -2.56
CA VAL A 47 -1.02 -3.10 -1.94
C VAL A 47 0.23 -2.27 -2.22
N THR A 48 0.05 -1.03 -2.63
CA THR A 48 1.14 -0.07 -2.78
C THR A 48 1.28 0.77 -1.52
N TYR A 49 2.51 0.96 -1.06
CA TYR A 49 2.90 1.91 -0.02
C TYR A 49 3.74 3.01 -0.64
N VAL A 50 3.43 4.27 -0.36
CA VAL A 50 4.30 5.43 -0.64
C VAL A 50 4.53 6.18 0.66
N GLY A 51 5.74 6.07 1.20
CA GLY A 51 6.15 6.75 2.43
C GLY A 51 7.01 7.97 2.13
N ARG A 52 6.63 9.12 2.69
CA ARG A 52 7.37 10.39 2.62
C ARG A 52 7.87 10.80 3.99
N ALA A 53 9.17 11.01 4.15
CA ALA A 53 9.72 11.67 5.33
C ALA A 53 9.42 13.18 5.27
N LYS A 54 8.82 13.74 6.31
CA LYS A 54 8.42 15.16 6.36
C LYS A 54 9.63 16.10 6.37
N GLU A 55 10.68 15.75 7.12
CA GLU A 55 11.88 16.58 7.25
C GLU A 55 12.68 16.67 5.95
N SER A 56 12.95 15.53 5.32
CA SER A 56 13.85 15.45 4.16
C SER A 56 13.12 15.40 2.82
N GLY A 57 11.80 15.18 2.81
CA GLY A 57 11.02 14.95 1.60
C GLY A 57 11.29 13.64 0.89
N LYS A 58 12.21 12.79 1.41
CA LYS A 58 12.59 11.51 0.78
C LYS A 58 11.39 10.58 0.69
N LEU A 59 11.31 9.89 -0.44
CA LEU A 59 10.24 8.96 -0.76
C LEU A 59 10.76 7.54 -0.86
N ILE A 60 9.95 6.58 -0.41
CA ILE A 60 10.09 5.17 -0.73
C ILE A 60 8.75 4.63 -1.23
N ALA A 61 8.79 3.73 -2.20
CA ALA A 61 7.61 3.03 -2.70
C ALA A 61 7.81 1.52 -2.54
N LEU A 62 6.84 0.83 -1.95
CA LEU A 62 6.91 -0.60 -1.66
C LEU A 62 5.64 -1.31 -2.15
N LYS A 63 5.76 -2.62 -2.34
CA LYS A 63 4.64 -3.54 -2.55
C LYS A 63 4.48 -4.43 -1.34
N GLY A 64 3.25 -4.78 -1.03
CA GLY A 64 2.92 -5.60 0.11
C GLY A 64 1.46 -5.99 0.12
N GLU A 65 0.97 -6.31 1.30
CA GLU A 65 -0.30 -7.00 1.49
C GLU A 65 -1.06 -6.47 2.70
N THR A 66 -2.32 -6.81 2.79
CA THR A 66 -3.14 -6.57 3.99
C THR A 66 -2.76 -7.55 5.10
N LEU A 67 -2.59 -7.02 6.30
CA LEU A 67 -2.34 -7.78 7.52
C LEU A 67 -3.67 -8.13 8.20
N HIS A 68 -3.83 -9.39 8.56
CA HIS A 68 -5.03 -9.91 9.21
C HIS A 68 -4.71 -10.78 10.43
N MET A 69 -5.61 -10.75 11.40
CA MET A 69 -5.71 -11.81 12.40
C MET A 69 -6.44 -13.00 11.77
N MET A 70 -5.85 -14.19 11.89
CA MET A 70 -6.50 -15.43 11.46
C MET A 70 -7.57 -15.86 12.46
N CYS A 71 -8.64 -16.47 11.98
CA CYS A 71 -9.64 -17.15 12.80
C CYS A 71 -9.03 -18.36 13.53
N GLN A 72 -9.80 -18.98 14.43
CA GLN A 72 -9.36 -20.16 15.19
C GLN A 72 -8.99 -21.37 14.31
N ASP A 73 -9.48 -21.40 13.07
CA ASP A 73 -9.12 -22.42 12.06
C ASP A 73 -7.71 -22.23 11.45
N GLY A 74 -7.07 -21.09 11.71
CA GLY A 74 -5.75 -20.73 11.19
C GLY A 74 -5.68 -20.49 9.68
N LYS A 75 -6.82 -20.45 8.98
CA LYS A 75 -6.89 -20.36 7.52
C LYS A 75 -7.70 -19.17 7.04
N THR A 76 -8.74 -18.80 7.77
CA THR A 76 -9.66 -17.75 7.37
C THR A 76 -9.23 -16.41 7.97
N PRO A 77 -9.08 -15.34 7.18
CA PRO A 77 -8.87 -13.99 7.73
C PRO A 77 -10.13 -13.54 8.50
N CYS A 78 -9.96 -13.13 9.75
CA CYS A 78 -11.07 -12.77 10.65
C CYS A 78 -11.16 -11.26 10.89
N ARG A 79 -10.01 -10.60 11.09
CA ARG A 79 -9.97 -9.17 11.43
C ARG A 79 -8.83 -8.49 10.69
N PHE A 80 -9.16 -7.42 9.97
CA PHE A 80 -8.16 -6.53 9.39
C PHE A 80 -7.35 -5.86 10.51
N LEU A 81 -6.02 -5.86 10.39
CA LEU A 81 -5.11 -5.23 11.35
C LEU A 81 -4.34 -4.06 10.74
N GLY A 82 -4.27 -3.98 9.41
CA GLY A 82 -3.50 -2.98 8.69
C GLY A 82 -2.84 -3.55 7.45
N TYR A 83 -1.63 -3.08 7.17
CA TYR A 83 -0.86 -3.44 6.00
C TYR A 83 0.57 -3.84 6.37
N HIS A 84 1.16 -4.72 5.58
CA HIS A 84 2.50 -5.26 5.78
C HIS A 84 3.31 -5.16 4.48
N PHE A 85 4.52 -4.64 4.58
CA PHE A 85 5.44 -4.46 3.46
C PHE A 85 6.85 -4.88 3.86
N VAL A 86 7.60 -5.45 2.92
CA VAL A 86 8.96 -5.93 3.16
C VAL A 86 9.93 -5.31 2.15
N ASN A 87 11.07 -4.84 2.64
CA ASN A 87 12.19 -4.37 1.84
C ASN A 87 13.51 -4.89 2.41
N GLY A 88 14.05 -5.96 1.83
CA GLY A 88 15.24 -6.63 2.34
C GLY A 88 15.02 -7.18 3.75
N ASN A 89 15.81 -6.71 4.71
CA ASN A 89 15.73 -7.07 6.13
C ASN A 89 14.84 -6.13 6.96
N THR A 90 14.05 -5.28 6.29
CA THR A 90 13.19 -4.28 6.93
C THR A 90 11.72 -4.56 6.63
N GLU A 91 10.92 -4.68 7.67
CA GLU A 91 9.47 -4.86 7.63
C GLU A 91 8.79 -3.54 8.04
N TYR A 92 7.73 -3.19 7.33
CA TYR A 92 6.92 -2.00 7.56
C TYR A 92 5.50 -2.45 7.83
N GLN A 93 4.94 -2.00 8.94
CA GLN A 93 3.56 -2.28 9.36
C GLN A 93 2.83 -0.95 9.50
N VAL A 94 1.71 -0.81 8.77
CA VAL A 94 0.84 0.36 8.82
C VAL A 94 -0.50 -0.10 9.38
N LEU A 95 -0.69 0.08 10.67
CA LEU A 95 -1.79 -0.55 11.41
C LEU A 95 -3.07 0.29 11.36
N GLU A 96 -4.21 -0.40 11.38
CA GLU A 96 -5.56 0.20 11.41
C GLU A 96 -5.71 1.20 12.57
N ASN A 97 -5.07 0.92 13.71
CA ASN A 97 -5.09 1.79 14.89
C ASN A 97 -4.21 3.06 14.79
N GLY A 98 -3.66 3.34 13.59
CA GLY A 98 -2.86 4.53 13.29
C GLY A 98 -1.38 4.40 13.65
N ILE A 99 -0.86 3.19 13.91
CA ILE A 99 0.57 2.99 14.18
C ILE A 99 1.32 2.70 12.89
N LEU A 100 2.37 3.47 12.62
CA LEU A 100 3.46 3.08 11.74
C LEU A 100 4.54 2.39 12.59
N ARG A 101 4.87 1.14 12.28
CA ARG A 101 5.96 0.39 12.90
C ARG A 101 6.94 -0.08 11.83
N VAL A 102 8.24 0.15 12.04
CA VAL A 102 9.31 -0.33 11.17
C VAL A 102 10.26 -1.19 11.97
N VAL A 103 10.47 -2.41 11.51
CA VAL A 103 11.34 -3.41 12.14
C VAL A 103 12.48 -3.71 11.17
N GLN A 104 13.72 -3.59 11.63
CA GLN A 104 14.90 -3.93 10.83
C GLN A 104 15.76 -4.91 11.60
N ASN A 105 16.14 -6.04 10.97
CA ASN A 105 16.90 -7.11 11.63
C ASN A 105 16.27 -7.55 12.97
N ALA A 106 14.96 -7.79 12.98
CA ALA A 106 14.18 -8.14 14.18
C ALA A 106 14.18 -7.09 15.31
N LYS A 107 14.66 -5.87 15.06
CA LYS A 107 14.62 -4.76 16.03
C LYS A 107 13.67 -3.68 15.54
N VAL A 108 12.78 -3.21 16.42
CA VAL A 108 11.96 -2.03 16.14
C VAL A 108 12.87 -0.80 16.04
N ILE A 109 12.94 -0.18 14.87
CA ILE A 109 13.72 1.04 14.62
C ILE A 109 12.86 2.29 14.55
N LEU A 110 11.55 2.12 14.34
CA LEU A 110 10.56 3.20 14.33
C LEU A 110 9.22 2.68 14.84
N GLU A 111 8.58 3.46 15.69
CA GLU A 111 7.18 3.27 16.05
C GLU A 111 6.55 4.64 16.31
N GLU A 112 5.59 5.02 15.47
CA GLU A 112 4.93 6.32 15.54
C GLU A 112 3.42 6.14 15.45
N ARG A 113 2.70 6.91 16.28
CA ARG A 113 1.24 7.01 16.21
C ARG A 113 0.86 8.23 15.38
N GLY A 114 0.06 8.00 14.36
CA GLY A 114 -0.52 9.01 13.48
C GLY A 114 -2.04 9.00 13.48
N GLN A 115 -2.61 9.71 12.51
CA GLN A 115 -4.05 9.77 12.24
C GLN A 115 -4.31 9.41 10.78
N TRP A 116 -5.30 8.53 10.57
CA TRP A 116 -5.80 8.22 9.24
C TRP A 116 -6.64 9.39 8.71
N GLN A 117 -6.40 9.74 7.46
CA GLN A 117 -7.13 10.76 6.71
C GLN A 117 -8.03 10.04 5.70
N HIS A 118 -9.30 10.45 5.68
CA HIS A 118 -10.35 9.95 4.78
C HIS A 118 -10.93 11.09 3.95
#